data_AF-U6SIC9-F1
#
_entry.id   AF-U6SIC9-F1
#
_cell.length_a   1.000
_cell.length_b   1.000
_cell.length_c   1.000
_cell.angle_alpha   90.00
_cell.angle_beta   90.00
_cell.angle_gamma   90.00
#
_symmetry.space_group_name_H-M   'P 1'
#
loop_
_entity.id
_entity.type
_entity.pdbx_description
1 polymer ?
#
loop_
_entity_poly.entity_id
_entity_poly.type
_entity_poly.pdbx_seq_one_letter_code
_entity_poly.pdbx_strand_id
1 'polypeptide(L)' 'MEFKITCEVKGQRRKDLVQGISEFLNTIPKYKGVPTCAYEIGDLVVDREGAVILNDSMTPQKWTKW' A
#
# COMPACT_ATOMS: atom_id res chain seq x y z
N MET A 1 0.35 -0.55 15.46
CA MET A 1 1.36 -1.59 15.09
C MET A 1 1.60 -1.44 13.61
N GLU A 2 2.84 -1.25 13.16
CA GLU A 2 3.12 -1.10 11.72
C GLU A 2 3.13 -2.46 11.03
N PHE A 3 2.22 -2.66 10.07
CA PHE A 3 2.22 -3.84 9.19
C PHE A 3 2.77 -3.43 7.83
N LYS A 4 3.95 -3.96 7.50
CA LYS A 4 4.66 -3.70 6.25
C LYS A 4 4.93 -5.00 5.51
N ILE A 5 4.54 -5.04 4.24
CA ILE A 5 4.86 -6.13 3.31
C ILE A 5 5.77 -5.56 2.22
N THR A 6 6.99 -6.07 2.13
CA THR A 6 7.95 -5.62 1.12
C THR A 6 7.79 -6.47 -0.13
N CYS A 7 7.20 -5.89 -1.16
CA CYS A 7 7.19 -6.44 -2.50
C CYS A 7 8.34 -5.73 -3.23
N GLU A 8 9.41 -6.41 -3.63
CA GLU A 8 10.58 -5.77 -4.30
C GLU A 8 10.24 -5.31 -5.74
N VAL A 9 9.15 -4.54 -5.91
CA VAL A 9 8.64 -4.04 -7.19
C VAL A 9 9.00 -2.57 -7.38
N LYS A 10 9.94 -2.33 -8.27
CA LYS A 10 10.46 -0.99 -8.60
C LYS A 10 10.00 -0.54 -9.99
N GLY A 11 10.08 0.78 -10.24
CA GLY A 11 9.83 1.37 -11.55
C GLY A 11 8.39 1.20 -12.04
N GLN A 12 8.22 0.71 -13.27
CA GLN A 12 6.90 0.55 -13.90
C GLN A 12 6.01 -0.43 -13.13
N ARG A 13 6.57 -1.53 -12.64
CA ARG A 13 5.85 -2.56 -11.85
C ARG A 13 5.27 -2.03 -10.55
N ARG A 14 5.86 -0.96 -9.99
CA ARG A 14 5.30 -0.26 -8.81
C ARG A 14 4.00 0.45 -9.15
N LYS A 15 3.89 1.05 -10.34
CA LYS A 15 2.66 1.69 -10.80
C LYS A 15 1.57 0.65 -11.03
N ASP A 16 1.93 -0.50 -11.60
CA ASP A 16 1.00 -1.60 -11.81
C ASP A 16 0.49 -2.16 -10.47
N LEU A 17 1.35 -2.25 -9.44
CA LEU A 17 0.95 -2.61 -8.08
C LEU A 17 -0.04 -1.58 -7.49
N VAL A 18 0.29 -0.29 -7.56
CA VAL A 18 -0.59 0.79 -7.08
C VAL A 18 -1.95 0.74 -7.77
N GLN A 19 -1.96 0.54 -9.09
CA GLN A 19 -3.18 0.43 -9.88
C GLN A 19 -4.00 -0.78 -9.45
N GLY A 20 -3.39 -1.97 -9.34
CA GLY A 20 -4.09 -3.19 -8.91
C GLY A 20 -4.68 -3.06 -7.51
N ILE A 21 -3.97 -2.45 -6.57
CA ILE A 21 -4.50 -2.19 -5.22
C ILE A 21 -5.65 -1.17 -5.28
N SER A 22 -5.52 -0.11 -6.08
CA SER A 22 -6.56 0.91 -6.22
C SER A 22 -7.86 0.36 -6.81
N GLU A 23 -7.77 -0.54 -7.79
CA GLU A 23 -8.90 -1.22 -8.41
C GLU A 23 -9.56 -2.19 -7.43
N PHE A 24 -8.76 -2.97 -6.70
CA PHE A 24 -9.25 -3.90 -5.70
C PHE A 24 -9.99 -3.19 -4.55
N LEU A 25 -9.48 -2.05 -4.10
CA LEU A 25 -10.07 -1.24 -3.03
C LEU A 25 -11.08 -0.21 -3.54
N ASN A 26 -11.30 -0.13 -4.86
CA ASN A 26 -12.09 0.91 -5.51
C ASN A 26 -11.77 2.33 -4.98
N THR A 27 -10.49 2.62 -4.77
CA THR A 27 -10.00 3.83 -4.10
C THR A 27 -8.94 4.49 -4.95
N ILE A 28 -9.11 5.77 -5.27
CA ILE A 28 -8.19 6.51 -6.14
C ILE A 28 -6.82 6.68 -5.44
N PRO A 29 -5.70 6.29 -6.08
CA PRO A 29 -4.39 6.42 -5.49
C PRO A 29 -3.90 7.87 -5.54
N LYS A 30 -3.36 8.37 -4.44
CA LYS A 30 -2.82 9.73 -4.29
C LYS A 30 -1.30 9.71 -4.21
N TYR A 31 -0.63 10.31 -5.18
CA TYR A 31 0.84 10.45 -5.14
C TYR A 31 1.26 11.53 -4.14
N LYS A 32 2.13 11.17 -3.20
CA LYS A 32 2.57 12.04 -2.09
C LYS A 32 3.73 12.97 -2.46
N GLY A 33 4.35 12.80 -3.62
CA GLY A 33 5.49 13.61 -4.05
C GLY A 33 6.76 13.40 -3.21
N VAL A 34 7.74 14.28 -3.34
CA VAL A 34 9.00 14.23 -2.59
C VAL A 34 8.81 14.65 -1.12
N PRO A 35 9.65 14.16 -0.17
CA PRO A 35 10.78 13.26 -0.35
C PRO A 35 10.40 11.78 -0.45
N THR A 36 9.16 11.41 -0.13
CA THR A 36 8.73 10.01 0.04
C THR A 36 8.54 9.28 -1.28
N CYS A 37 8.05 9.96 -2.33
CA CYS A 37 7.58 9.36 -3.58
C CYS A 37 6.60 8.19 -3.39
N ALA A 38 5.83 8.24 -2.31
CA ALA A 38 4.86 7.20 -1.97
C ALA A 38 3.49 7.45 -2.63
N TYR A 39 2.67 6.41 -2.68
CA TYR A 39 1.26 6.47 -3.05
C TYR A 39 0.40 6.12 -1.84
N GLU A 40 -0.60 6.94 -1.55
CA GLU A 40 -1.60 6.70 -0.52
C GLU A 40 -2.88 6.17 -1.20
N ILE A 41 -3.40 5.04 -0.72
CA ILE A 41 -4.56 4.34 -1.29
C ILE A 41 -5.48 3.96 -0.12
N GLY A 42 -6.35 4.88 0.28
CA GLY A 42 -7.15 4.71 1.49
C GLY A 42 -6.26 4.62 2.72
N ASP A 43 -6.37 3.51 3.47
CA ASP A 43 -5.53 3.20 4.64
C ASP A 43 -4.18 2.54 4.29
N LEU A 44 -3.85 2.37 3.00
CA LEU A 44 -2.58 1.81 2.57
C LEU A 44 -1.62 2.89 2.05
N VAL A 45 -0.32 2.65 2.22
CA VAL A 45 0.75 3.42 1.60
C VAL A 45 1.67 2.48 0.86
N VAL A 46 1.89 2.74 -0.43
CA VAL A 46 2.94 2.08 -1.23
C VAL A 46 4.15 3.00 -1.28
N ASP A 47 5.27 2.60 -0.67
CA ASP A 47 6.48 3.41 -0.60
C ASP A 47 7.27 3.45 -1.92
N ARG A 48 8.38 4.19 -1.94
CA ARG A 48 9.24 4.31 -3.13
C ARG A 48 9.80 2.96 -3.58
N GLU A 49 10.08 2.05 -2.65
CA GLU A 49 10.72 0.76 -2.90
C GLU A 49 9.74 -0.35 -3.28
N GLY A 50 8.42 -0.08 -3.18
CA GLY A 50 7.37 -1.03 -3.51
C GLY A 50 6.80 -1.76 -2.30
N ALA A 51 7.13 -1.32 -1.08
CA ALA A 51 6.55 -1.87 0.12
C ALA A 51 5.14 -1.31 0.37
N VAL A 52 4.21 -2.19 0.71
CA VAL A 52 2.83 -1.85 1.10
C VAL A 52 2.78 -1.77 2.62
N ILE A 53 2.36 -0.63 3.14
CA ILE A 53 2.29 -0.30 4.56
C ILE A 53 0.83 -0.04 4.91
N LEU A 54 0.31 -0.70 5.94
CA LEU A 54 -1.00 -0.41 6.52
C LEU A 54 -0.88 0.70 7.55
N ASN A 55 -1.70 1.74 7.42
CA ASN A 55 -1.84 2.77 8.43
C ASN A 55 -2.58 2.21 9.66
N ASP A 56 -2.25 2.75 10.85
CA ASP A 56 -2.69 2.24 12.16
C ASP A 56 -4.22 2.26 12.38
N SER A 57 -5.00 2.83 11.45
CA SER A 57 -6.47 2.84 11.43
C SER A 57 -7.11 1.47 11.15
N MET A 58 -6.38 0.49 10.59
CA MET A 58 -6.90 -0.85 10.34
C MET A 58 -6.43 -1.87 11.38
N THR A 59 -7.37 -2.47 12.11
CA THR A 59 -7.11 -3.70 12.88
C THR A 59 -7.06 -4.89 11.92
N PRO A 60 -5.92 -5.61 11.81
CA PRO A 60 -5.88 -6.84 11.04
C PRO A 60 -6.91 -7.81 11.62
N GLN A 61 -7.81 -8.31 10.78
CA GLN A 61 -8.72 -9.36 11.21
C GLN A 61 -7.89 -10.61 11.49
N LYS A 62 -7.61 -10.88 12.76
CA LYS A 62 -7.03 -12.14 13.20
C LYS A 62 -8.07 -13.21 12.96
N TRP A 63 -7.81 -14.13 12.05
CA TRP A 63 -8.64 -15.32 11.88
C TRP A 63 -8.59 -16.13 13.18
N THR A 64 -9.63 -16.04 13.99
CA THR A 64 -9.81 -16.94 15.13
C THR A 64 -10.23 -18.29 14.57
N LYS A 65 -9.30 -19.24 14.71
CA LYS A 65 -9.36 -20.66 14.37
C LYS A 65 -10.74 -21.29 14.67
N TRP A 66 -11.22 -22.14 13.75
CA TRP A 66 -12.29 -23.11 14.02
C TRP A 66 -11.87 -24.11 15.07
#